data_AF-A0A9E5V115-F1
#
_entry.id   AF-A0A9E5V115-F1
#
_cell.length_a   1.000
_cell.length_b   1.000
_cell.length_c   1.000
_cell.angle_alpha   90.00
_cell.angle_beta   90.00
_cell.angle_gamma   90.00
#
_symmetry.space_group_name_H-M   'P 1'
#
loop_
_entity.id
_entity.type
_entity.pdbx_description
1 polymer ?
#
loop_
_entity_poly.entity_id
_entity_poly.type
_entity_poly.pdbx_seq_one_letter_code
_entity_poly.pdbx_strand_id
1 'polypeptide(L)'
;MSHQPSSTRQRLIQAALQLFAAQGITETTTRQIAELADVNEVTLFRQFGNKHGLLLAVIEDTRIFTRLGESLGQTANDADDVAQALSTYGEKCLQKLDQMPELVRSLIGEAGKYSLENRQALGQGLSQVNHYTAQYLATVLQEQSLDYFSTEKLAGFLNLALLGYAMLELTSEFHQLWGDRHDFITDLVRLLLQGSVLASGQPGDRSTLDRSTLDRSTLDRPDDTHDVQPVLASPKPSVADLPASLVHTILQRTKKLDAQDYALAYVLFGAGLSPSEVAGLRRSHYVQDIHQHLLQVNQGTFRQVPLNQWIMGQRYGSATRNPLTQWLKTRKDTQSALFLNEAGSPISEVELRLRWQIWVEDLTTPSGQSLQIEQARQTWCVEMLLKGMSLDGLSILSGWTVTQLQPYIQRAREKAALQQAVQLDQKPKAKLVPSAGQDPDSF
;
A
#
# COMPACT_ATOMS: atom_id res chain seq x y z
N MET A 1 29.01 35.12 -25.85
CA MET A 1 27.88 34.25 -25.45
C MET A 1 26.97 35.07 -24.56
N SER A 2 25.76 35.39 -25.00
CA SER A 2 24.83 36.27 -24.30
C SER A 2 24.16 35.54 -23.13
N HIS A 3 24.54 35.87 -21.90
CA HIS A 3 23.78 35.51 -20.70
C HIS A 3 22.41 36.20 -20.76
N GLN A 4 21.36 35.46 -21.11
CA GLN A 4 20.00 35.93 -20.84
C GLN A 4 19.85 36.06 -19.31
N PRO A 5 19.41 37.21 -18.79
CA PRO A 5 19.18 37.37 -17.36
C PRO A 5 18.13 36.34 -16.91
N SER A 6 18.50 35.47 -15.97
CA SER A 6 17.59 34.49 -15.39
C SER A 6 16.35 35.21 -14.86
N SER A 7 15.15 34.77 -15.27
CA SER A 7 13.92 35.41 -14.82
C SER A 7 13.80 35.36 -13.30
N THR A 8 13.09 36.30 -12.69
CA THR A 8 12.82 36.28 -11.24
C THR A 8 12.27 34.94 -10.76
N ARG A 9 11.41 34.31 -11.58
CA ARG A 9 10.89 32.96 -11.33
C ARG A 9 12.01 31.92 -11.27
N GLN A 10 12.96 31.95 -12.21
CA GLN A 10 14.10 31.03 -12.24
C GLN A 10 15.07 31.24 -11.06
N ARG A 11 15.34 32.50 -10.67
CA ARG A 11 16.18 32.80 -9.49
C ARG A 11 15.57 32.21 -8.22
N LEU A 12 14.27 32.37 -8.03
CA LEU A 12 13.54 31.80 -6.89
C LEU A 12 13.58 30.26 -6.88
N ILE A 13 13.39 29.61 -8.05
CA ILE A 13 13.52 28.15 -8.16
C ILE A 13 14.94 27.69 -7.83
N GLN A 14 15.97 28.39 -8.32
CA GLN A 14 17.36 28.05 -8.06
C GLN A 14 17.73 28.24 -6.59
N ALA A 15 17.31 29.34 -5.97
CA ALA A 15 17.52 29.59 -4.54
C ALA A 15 16.80 28.54 -3.68
N ALA A 16 15.57 28.17 -4.04
CA ALA A 16 14.82 27.12 -3.37
C ALA A 16 15.55 25.77 -3.46
N LEU A 17 16.00 25.37 -4.65
CA LEU A 17 16.74 24.13 -4.84
C LEU A 17 18.03 24.10 -4.01
N GLN A 18 18.78 25.20 -3.97
CA GLN A 18 20.00 25.31 -3.17
C GLN A 18 19.73 25.14 -1.68
N LEU A 19 18.72 25.83 -1.14
CA LEU A 19 18.37 25.72 0.27
C LEU A 19 17.78 24.35 0.61
N PHE A 20 16.91 23.79 -0.24
CA PHE A 20 16.38 22.46 0.00
C PHE A 20 17.46 21.38 -0.03
N ALA A 21 18.48 21.51 -0.88
CA ALA A 21 19.63 20.61 -0.90
C ALA A 21 20.48 20.71 0.38
N ALA A 22 20.64 21.92 0.93
CA ALA A 22 21.51 22.18 2.07
C ALA A 22 20.89 21.84 3.43
N GLN A 23 19.59 22.09 3.61
CA GLN A 23 18.91 21.99 4.92
C GLN A 23 17.53 21.33 4.85
N GLY A 24 17.13 20.80 3.70
CA GLY A 24 15.85 20.12 3.52
C GLY A 24 14.69 21.06 3.25
N ILE A 25 13.55 20.50 2.88
CA ILE A 25 12.38 21.29 2.48
C ILE A 25 11.77 21.95 3.70
N THR A 26 11.57 21.23 4.80
CA THR A 26 10.84 21.75 5.97
C THR A 26 11.54 22.91 6.67
N GLU A 27 12.84 22.80 6.93
CA GLU A 27 13.62 23.86 7.58
C GLU A 27 13.82 25.11 6.70
N THR A 28 13.56 25.01 5.39
CA THR A 28 13.70 26.15 4.48
C THR A 28 12.48 27.07 4.51
N THR A 29 12.68 28.33 4.91
CA THR A 29 11.62 29.35 4.93
C THR A 29 11.49 30.10 3.60
N THR A 30 10.30 30.61 3.28
CA THR A 30 10.07 31.46 2.10
C THR A 30 10.90 32.74 2.12
N ARG A 31 11.16 33.28 3.32
CA ARG A 31 12.03 34.43 3.54
C ARG A 31 13.47 34.15 3.13
N GLN A 32 14.06 33.05 3.58
CA GLN A 32 15.42 32.65 3.19
C GLN A 32 15.56 32.49 1.67
N ILE A 33 14.54 31.89 1.03
CA ILE A 33 14.54 31.72 -0.43
C ILE A 33 14.50 33.07 -1.15
N ALA A 34 13.63 33.98 -0.71
CA ALA A 34 13.50 35.30 -1.31
C ALA A 34 14.78 36.13 -1.14
N GLU A 35 15.39 36.06 0.03
CA GLU A 35 16.68 36.70 0.35
C GLU A 35 17.80 36.17 -0.53
N LEU A 36 17.96 34.84 -0.63
CA LEU A 36 18.98 34.23 -1.49
C LEU A 36 18.73 34.52 -2.99
N ALA A 37 17.47 34.62 -3.40
CA ALA A 37 17.10 34.98 -4.77
C ALA A 37 17.24 36.48 -5.05
N ASP A 38 17.60 37.32 -4.07
CA ASP A 38 17.63 38.78 -4.16
C ASP A 38 16.32 39.38 -4.67
N VAL A 39 15.22 39.05 -3.98
CA VAL A 39 13.88 39.59 -4.22
C VAL A 39 13.08 39.77 -2.93
N ASN A 40 12.07 40.63 -2.95
CA ASN A 40 11.11 40.73 -1.85
C ASN A 40 10.26 39.45 -1.75
N GLU A 41 10.03 38.92 -0.55
CA GLU A 41 9.22 37.72 -0.27
C GLU A 41 7.81 37.79 -0.86
N VAL A 42 7.20 38.98 -0.93
CA VAL A 42 5.90 39.19 -1.60
C VAL A 42 5.96 38.76 -3.08
N THR A 43 7.11 38.90 -3.73
CA THR A 43 7.32 38.44 -5.11
C THR A 43 7.23 36.92 -5.23
N LEU A 44 7.73 36.18 -4.22
CA LEU A 44 7.61 34.71 -4.16
C LEU A 44 6.14 34.32 -4.06
N PHE A 45 5.38 34.92 -3.13
CA PHE A 45 3.95 34.65 -2.98
C PHE A 45 3.15 35.00 -4.25
N ARG A 46 3.50 36.08 -4.95
CA ARG A 46 2.86 36.44 -6.23
C ARG A 46 3.13 35.41 -7.34
N GLN A 47 4.33 34.85 -7.39
CA GLN A 47 4.73 33.91 -8.45
C GLN A 47 4.26 32.47 -8.19
N PHE A 48 4.22 32.06 -6.92
CA PHE A 48 4.04 30.65 -6.54
C PHE A 48 2.90 30.41 -5.54
N GLY A 49 2.27 31.46 -5.03
CA GLY A 49 1.21 31.38 -4.02
C GLY A 49 1.73 31.07 -2.61
N ASN A 50 2.50 30.00 -2.45
CA ASN A 50 3.07 29.54 -1.19
C ASN A 50 4.30 28.65 -1.42
N LYS A 51 4.91 28.17 -0.32
CA LYS A 51 6.07 27.25 -0.36
C LYS A 51 5.80 25.95 -1.11
N HIS A 52 4.57 25.41 -1.04
CA HIS A 52 4.19 24.19 -1.77
C HIS A 52 4.08 24.41 -3.27
N GLY A 53 3.60 25.57 -3.74
CA GLY A 53 3.60 25.91 -5.16
C GLY A 53 5.00 26.19 -5.70
N LEU A 54 5.90 26.69 -4.85
CA LEU A 54 7.33 26.80 -5.20
C LEU A 54 7.99 25.42 -5.27
N LEU A 55 7.72 24.54 -4.30
CA LEU A 55 8.19 23.16 -4.32
C LEU A 55 7.71 22.45 -5.60
N LEU A 56 6.45 22.63 -5.99
CA LEU A 56 5.91 22.09 -7.24
C LEU A 56 6.74 22.56 -8.44
N ALA A 57 6.98 23.87 -8.54
CA ALA A 57 7.79 24.44 -9.61
C ALA A 57 9.26 23.97 -9.60
N VAL A 58 9.80 23.63 -8.43
CA VAL A 58 11.14 23.02 -8.29
C VAL A 58 11.11 21.58 -8.80
N ILE A 59 10.11 20.77 -8.42
CA ILE A 59 9.98 19.38 -8.87
C ILE A 59 9.72 19.28 -10.38
N GLU A 60 8.86 20.14 -10.90
CA GLU A 60 8.54 20.24 -12.33
C GLU A 60 9.70 20.82 -13.14
N ASP A 61 10.68 21.46 -12.49
CA ASP A 61 11.88 21.91 -13.15
C ASP A 61 12.69 20.69 -13.60
N THR A 62 12.48 20.35 -14.87
CA THR A 62 13.04 19.21 -15.59
C THR A 62 14.53 19.04 -15.34
N ARG A 63 15.25 20.13 -15.07
CA ARG A 63 16.70 20.14 -14.78
C ARG A 63 17.12 19.28 -13.59
N ILE A 64 16.28 19.05 -12.58
CA ILE A 64 16.64 18.23 -11.41
C ILE A 64 16.74 16.76 -11.81
N PHE A 65 15.69 16.24 -12.45
CA PHE A 65 15.59 14.83 -12.81
C PHE A 65 16.31 14.50 -14.13
N THR A 66 16.35 15.45 -15.07
CA THR A 66 17.05 15.28 -16.36
C THR A 66 18.56 15.31 -16.20
N ARG A 67 19.14 16.12 -15.30
CA ARG A 67 20.60 16.07 -15.03
C ARG A 67 21.03 14.74 -14.43
N LEU A 68 20.18 14.12 -13.61
CA LEU A 68 20.42 12.77 -13.10
C LEU A 68 20.40 11.76 -14.25
N GLY A 69 19.37 11.75 -15.10
CA GLY A 69 19.28 10.84 -16.25
C GLY A 69 20.37 11.03 -17.31
N GLU A 70 20.65 12.26 -17.73
CA GLU A 70 21.63 12.59 -18.78
C GLU A 70 23.08 12.34 -18.34
N SER A 71 23.44 12.70 -17.11
CA SER A 71 24.78 12.45 -16.56
C SER A 71 25.10 10.96 -16.46
N LEU A 72 24.07 10.11 -16.37
CA LEU A 72 24.19 8.66 -16.31
C LEU A 72 24.26 8.06 -17.73
N GLY A 73 23.46 8.57 -18.68
CA GLY A 73 23.41 8.09 -20.07
C GLY A 73 24.66 8.37 -20.93
N GLN A 74 25.40 9.46 -20.67
CA GLN A 74 26.59 9.83 -21.47
C GLN A 74 27.79 8.87 -21.31
N THR A 75 27.76 7.96 -20.34
CA THR A 75 28.85 6.99 -20.10
C THR A 75 28.74 5.74 -20.98
N ALA A 76 27.68 5.60 -21.77
CA ALA A 76 27.40 4.40 -22.57
C ALA A 76 28.39 4.13 -23.71
N ASN A 77 29.14 5.13 -24.16
CA ASN A 77 30.01 4.98 -25.32
C ASN A 77 31.40 4.38 -25.00
N ASP A 78 31.73 4.20 -23.72
CA ASP A 78 33.10 3.84 -23.29
C ASP A 78 33.19 2.50 -22.51
N ALA A 79 32.06 1.82 -22.25
CA ALA A 79 32.06 0.58 -21.47
C ALA A 79 32.02 -0.67 -22.36
N ASP A 80 33.09 -1.45 -22.34
CA ASP A 80 33.19 -2.74 -23.05
C ASP A 80 32.38 -3.88 -22.39
N ASP A 81 31.97 -3.71 -21.13
CA ASP A 81 31.25 -4.71 -20.32
C ASP A 81 29.99 -4.13 -19.64
N VAL A 82 28.87 -4.85 -19.77
CA VAL A 82 27.58 -4.55 -19.16
C VAL A 82 27.69 -4.47 -17.63
N ALA A 83 28.44 -5.40 -17.00
CA ALA A 83 28.59 -5.40 -15.55
C ALA A 83 29.32 -4.13 -15.05
N GLN A 84 30.35 -3.72 -15.78
CA GLN A 84 31.09 -2.48 -15.49
C GLN A 84 30.23 -1.24 -15.71
N ALA A 85 29.41 -1.22 -16.77
CA ALA A 85 28.48 -0.13 -17.06
C ALA A 85 27.45 0.04 -15.93
N LEU A 86 26.83 -1.05 -15.49
CA LEU A 86 25.87 -1.06 -14.38
C LEU A 86 26.51 -0.64 -13.05
N SER A 87 27.73 -1.12 -12.77
CA SER A 87 28.48 -0.74 -11.56
C SER A 87 28.77 0.76 -11.56
N THR A 88 29.28 1.29 -12.68
CA THR A 88 29.58 2.72 -12.86
C THR A 88 28.32 3.57 -12.73
N TYR A 89 27.20 3.11 -13.27
CA TYR A 89 25.91 3.76 -13.09
C TYR A 89 25.52 3.83 -11.60
N GLY A 90 25.61 2.70 -10.88
CA GLY A 90 25.28 2.61 -9.46
C GLY A 90 26.11 3.56 -8.61
N GLU A 91 27.43 3.58 -8.82
CA GLU A 91 28.36 4.45 -8.11
C GLU A 91 28.05 5.93 -8.32
N LYS A 92 27.86 6.35 -9.58
CA LYS A 92 27.52 7.73 -9.93
C LYS A 92 26.17 8.14 -9.35
N CYS A 93 25.18 7.25 -9.40
CA CYS A 93 23.85 7.51 -8.84
C CYS A 93 23.92 7.75 -7.33
N LEU A 94 24.58 6.86 -6.58
CA LEU A 94 24.76 7.04 -5.13
C LEU A 94 25.56 8.31 -4.81
N GLN A 95 26.63 8.60 -5.56
CA GLN A 95 27.41 9.83 -5.38
C GLN A 95 26.56 11.10 -5.57
N LYS A 96 25.58 11.08 -6.49
CA LYS A 96 24.65 12.20 -6.68
C LYS A 96 23.66 12.31 -5.53
N LEU A 97 23.16 11.19 -5.01
CA LEU A 97 22.27 11.20 -3.85
C LEU A 97 22.99 11.72 -2.59
N ASP A 98 24.28 11.40 -2.42
CA ASP A 98 25.12 11.90 -1.32
C ASP A 98 25.31 13.42 -1.35
N GLN A 99 25.14 14.07 -2.51
CA GLN A 99 25.29 15.53 -2.63
C GLN A 99 24.09 16.30 -2.08
N MET A 100 22.96 15.63 -1.86
CA MET A 100 21.69 16.26 -1.48
C MET A 100 20.95 15.47 -0.38
N PRO A 101 21.63 15.11 0.73
CA PRO A 101 21.09 14.19 1.74
C PRO A 101 19.83 14.73 2.41
N GLU A 102 19.80 16.03 2.72
CA GLU A 102 18.66 16.66 3.37
C GLU A 102 17.45 16.78 2.45
N LEU A 103 17.67 17.00 1.15
CA LEU A 103 16.59 17.00 0.17
C LEU A 103 15.97 15.60 0.05
N VAL A 104 16.79 14.56 -0.08
CA VAL A 104 16.32 13.16 -0.20
C VAL A 104 15.53 12.76 1.06
N ARG A 105 16.08 13.05 2.25
CA ARG A 105 15.43 12.77 3.54
C ARG A 105 14.09 13.49 3.67
N SER A 106 14.03 14.78 3.33
CA SER A 106 12.80 15.56 3.43
C SER A 106 11.77 15.12 2.38
N LEU A 107 12.17 14.83 1.13
CA LEU A 107 11.28 14.33 0.08
C LEU A 107 10.58 13.02 0.48
N ILE A 108 11.29 12.10 1.12
CA ILE A 108 10.74 10.79 1.49
C ILE A 108 10.06 10.83 2.86
N GLY A 109 10.75 11.31 3.89
CA GLY A 109 10.27 11.32 5.27
C GLY A 109 9.04 12.19 5.51
N GLU A 110 8.79 13.16 4.61
CA GLU A 110 7.70 14.12 4.76
C GLU A 110 6.69 14.05 3.62
N ALA A 111 6.73 12.98 2.81
CA ALA A 111 5.82 12.79 1.69
C ALA A 111 4.33 12.91 2.10
N GLY A 112 3.98 12.52 3.33
CA GLY A 112 2.63 12.65 3.88
C GLY A 112 2.16 14.10 4.11
N LYS A 113 3.07 15.07 4.16
CA LYS A 113 2.77 16.51 4.33
C LYS A 113 2.61 17.25 3.00
N TYR A 114 2.96 16.62 1.87
CA TYR A 114 2.89 17.26 0.56
C TYR A 114 1.46 17.27 0.01
N SER A 115 1.13 18.37 -0.69
CA SER A 115 -0.11 18.46 -1.46
C SER A 115 -0.20 17.33 -2.49
N LEU A 116 -1.42 17.01 -2.93
CA LEU A 116 -1.63 15.99 -3.96
C LEU A 116 -0.84 16.31 -5.24
N GLU A 117 -0.86 17.58 -5.67
CA GLU A 117 -0.12 18.07 -6.84
C GLU A 117 1.39 17.83 -6.70
N ASN A 118 1.98 18.15 -5.55
CA ASN A 118 3.40 17.88 -5.29
C ASN A 118 3.72 16.38 -5.35
N ARG A 119 2.87 15.52 -4.77
CA ARG A 119 3.06 14.06 -4.83
C ARG A 119 2.94 13.52 -6.26
N GLN A 120 2.03 14.07 -7.06
CA GLN A 120 1.87 13.71 -8.48
C GLN A 120 3.09 14.14 -9.30
N ALA A 121 3.56 15.38 -9.12
CA ALA A 121 4.75 15.89 -9.79
C ALA A 121 6.00 15.07 -9.43
N LEU A 122 6.15 14.65 -8.16
CA LEU A 122 7.22 13.75 -7.75
C LEU A 122 7.12 12.40 -8.47
N GLY A 123 5.92 11.81 -8.54
CA GLY A 123 5.70 10.56 -9.28
C GLY A 123 6.03 10.67 -10.78
N GLN A 124 5.74 11.82 -11.40
CA GLN A 124 6.12 12.11 -12.78
C GLN A 124 7.64 12.26 -12.95
N GLY A 125 8.30 13.00 -12.04
CA GLY A 125 9.75 13.15 -12.04
C GLY A 125 10.48 11.81 -11.90
N LEU A 126 10.02 10.95 -10.99
CA LEU A 126 10.56 9.59 -10.84
C LEU A 126 10.32 8.72 -12.07
N SER A 127 9.13 8.80 -12.67
CA SER A 127 8.83 8.12 -13.95
C SER A 127 9.79 8.57 -15.05
N GLN A 128 10.14 9.85 -15.10
CA GLN A 128 11.07 10.41 -16.08
C GLN A 128 12.50 9.91 -15.87
N VAL A 129 13.00 9.89 -14.61
CA VAL A 129 14.31 9.29 -14.28
C VAL A 129 14.35 7.82 -14.70
N ASN A 130 13.27 7.08 -14.43
CA ASN A 130 13.17 5.69 -14.80
C ASN A 130 13.22 5.50 -16.33
N HIS A 131 12.54 6.37 -17.08
CA HIS A 131 12.56 6.33 -18.54
C HIS A 131 13.97 6.56 -19.11
N TYR A 132 14.70 7.56 -18.61
CA TYR A 132 16.10 7.78 -19.01
C TYR A 132 17.00 6.59 -18.67
N THR A 133 16.82 6.01 -17.48
CA THR A 133 17.57 4.82 -17.06
C THR A 133 17.24 3.63 -17.96
N ALA A 134 15.97 3.43 -18.32
CA ALA A 134 15.54 2.35 -19.22
C ALA A 134 16.14 2.50 -20.62
N GLN A 135 16.21 3.73 -21.15
CA GLN A 135 16.89 4.03 -22.41
C GLN A 135 18.38 3.70 -22.31
N TYR A 136 19.05 4.10 -21.23
CA TYR A 136 20.44 3.74 -20.98
C TYR A 136 20.65 2.23 -20.90
N LEU A 137 19.83 1.51 -20.12
CA LEU A 137 19.90 0.05 -20.03
C LEU A 137 19.66 -0.62 -21.38
N ALA A 138 18.73 -0.11 -22.20
CA ALA A 138 18.53 -0.63 -23.55
C ALA A 138 19.77 -0.46 -24.43
N THR A 139 20.50 0.66 -24.30
CA THR A 139 21.76 0.89 -25.04
C THR A 139 22.93 0.03 -24.55
N VAL A 140 22.97 -0.33 -23.27
CA VAL A 140 24.06 -1.14 -22.70
C VAL A 140 23.79 -2.63 -22.87
N LEU A 141 22.52 -3.06 -22.78
CA LEU A 141 22.16 -4.47 -22.83
C LEU A 141 22.16 -5.04 -24.25
N GLN A 142 22.06 -4.21 -25.30
CA GLN A 142 22.16 -4.44 -26.77
C GLN A 142 21.70 -5.79 -27.37
N GLU A 143 22.05 -6.96 -26.83
CA GLU A 143 21.58 -8.30 -27.24
C GLU A 143 21.43 -9.32 -26.08
N GLN A 144 21.80 -8.97 -24.83
CA GLN A 144 21.54 -9.81 -23.65
C GLN A 144 20.07 -9.69 -23.25
N SER A 145 19.23 -10.54 -23.85
CA SER A 145 17.82 -10.68 -23.47
C SER A 145 17.70 -11.16 -22.03
N LEU A 146 17.34 -10.25 -21.13
CA LEU A 146 16.81 -10.62 -19.83
C LEU A 146 15.34 -11.01 -20.03
N ASP A 147 15.10 -12.27 -20.38
CA ASP A 147 13.79 -12.83 -20.77
C ASP A 147 12.65 -12.58 -19.76
N TYR A 148 12.96 -12.12 -18.54
CA TYR A 148 12.02 -11.96 -17.43
C TYR A 148 11.45 -10.55 -17.25
N PHE A 149 12.17 -9.49 -17.64
CA PHE A 149 11.77 -8.11 -17.33
C PHE A 149 12.06 -7.13 -18.47
N SER A 150 11.13 -6.20 -18.72
CA SER A 150 11.41 -5.08 -19.64
C SER A 150 12.48 -4.16 -19.06
N THR A 151 13.17 -3.42 -19.93
CA THR A 151 14.21 -2.44 -19.54
C THR A 151 13.64 -1.38 -18.58
N GLU A 152 12.36 -1.01 -18.69
CA GLU A 152 11.69 -0.10 -17.75
C GLU A 152 11.56 -0.68 -16.35
N LYS A 153 11.27 -1.99 -16.25
CA LYS A 153 11.16 -2.66 -14.94
C LYS A 153 12.54 -2.85 -14.32
N LEU A 154 13.54 -3.22 -15.11
CA LEU A 154 14.92 -3.34 -14.66
C LEU A 154 15.47 -2.00 -14.17
N ALA A 155 15.23 -0.93 -14.92
CA ALA A 155 15.53 0.43 -14.49
C ALA A 155 14.86 0.76 -13.16
N GLY A 156 13.59 0.34 -12.99
CA GLY A 156 12.83 0.55 -11.77
C GLY A 156 13.45 -0.16 -10.57
N PHE A 157 13.83 -1.42 -10.73
CA PHE A 157 14.49 -2.20 -9.69
C PHE A 157 15.86 -1.62 -9.32
N LEU A 158 16.67 -1.27 -10.32
CA LEU A 158 17.98 -0.66 -10.12
C LEU A 158 17.86 0.67 -9.36
N ASN A 159 17.00 1.58 -9.81
CA ASN A 159 16.76 2.87 -9.16
C ASN A 159 16.23 2.72 -7.73
N LEU A 160 15.30 1.78 -7.51
CA LEU A 160 14.73 1.56 -6.18
C LEU A 160 15.75 0.94 -5.21
N ALA A 161 16.58 0.02 -5.68
CA ALA A 161 17.65 -0.58 -4.87
C ALA A 161 18.69 0.48 -4.47
N LEU A 162 19.13 1.31 -5.42
CA LEU A 162 20.10 2.39 -5.16
C LEU A 162 19.52 3.44 -4.20
N LEU A 163 18.26 3.87 -4.41
CA LEU A 163 17.59 4.79 -3.49
C LEU A 163 17.40 4.18 -2.10
N GLY A 164 17.06 2.89 -2.03
CA GLY A 164 16.91 2.15 -0.78
C GLY A 164 18.23 2.08 0.01
N TYR A 165 19.33 1.78 -0.66
CA TYR A 165 20.67 1.78 -0.06
C TYR A 165 21.08 3.18 0.41
N ALA A 166 20.88 4.20 -0.43
CA ALA A 166 21.13 5.60 -0.03
C ALA A 166 20.30 5.99 1.19
N MET A 167 19.03 5.63 1.24
CA MET A 167 18.17 5.90 2.40
C MET A 167 18.67 5.17 3.65
N LEU A 168 19.04 3.90 3.54
CA LEU A 168 19.59 3.13 4.64
C LEU A 168 20.81 3.83 5.26
N GLU A 169 21.75 4.27 4.43
CA GLU A 169 22.94 5.03 4.85
C GLU A 169 22.57 6.39 5.46
N LEU A 170 21.59 7.10 4.87
CA LEU A 170 21.19 8.43 5.35
C LEU A 170 20.39 8.42 6.65
N THR A 171 19.74 7.30 7.00
CA THR A 171 18.87 7.20 8.18
C THR A 171 19.42 6.32 9.29
N SER A 172 20.50 5.57 9.05
CA SER A 172 21.03 4.60 10.00
C SER A 172 22.49 4.92 10.30
N GLU A 173 22.85 5.04 11.58
CA GLU A 173 24.25 5.19 11.99
C GLU A 173 25.06 3.89 11.78
N PHE A 174 24.36 2.76 11.63
CA PHE A 174 24.96 1.44 11.45
C PHE A 174 23.98 0.48 10.78
N HIS A 175 24.46 -0.34 9.85
CA HIS A 175 23.78 -1.53 9.33
C HIS A 175 24.81 -2.64 9.04
N GLN A 176 24.36 -3.90 8.98
CA GLN A 176 25.20 -5.08 8.69
C GLN A 176 24.74 -5.81 7.40
N LEU A 177 24.03 -5.11 6.51
CA LEU A 177 23.45 -5.75 5.33
C LEU A 177 24.49 -5.98 4.23
N TRP A 178 25.43 -5.05 4.08
CA TRP A 178 26.58 -5.15 3.17
C TRP A 178 27.85 -4.64 3.86
N GLY A 179 29.01 -5.13 3.44
CA GLY A 179 30.29 -4.69 4.01
C GLY A 179 30.60 -3.23 3.71
N ASP A 180 30.36 -2.82 2.46
CA ASP A 180 30.48 -1.45 2.00
C ASP A 180 29.60 -1.20 0.75
N ARG A 181 29.70 0.02 0.22
CA ARG A 181 29.00 0.44 -1.00
C ARG A 181 29.37 -0.39 -2.22
N HIS A 182 30.64 -0.75 -2.36
CA HIS A 182 31.13 -1.49 -3.51
C HIS A 182 30.62 -2.93 -3.50
N ASP A 183 30.57 -3.55 -2.31
CA ASP A 183 29.97 -4.86 -2.06
C ASP A 183 28.47 -4.87 -2.46
N PHE A 184 27.71 -3.87 -2.00
CA PHE A 184 26.30 -3.71 -2.38
C PHE A 184 26.10 -3.60 -3.91
N ILE A 185 26.87 -2.72 -4.57
CA ILE A 185 26.76 -2.54 -6.02
C ILE A 185 27.13 -3.82 -6.76
N THR A 186 28.20 -4.50 -6.34
CA THR A 186 28.66 -5.75 -6.94
C THR A 186 27.57 -6.83 -6.86
N ASP A 187 26.94 -6.99 -5.70
CA ASP A 187 25.85 -7.96 -5.52
C ASP A 187 24.58 -7.56 -6.28
N LEU A 188 24.25 -6.28 -6.36
CA LEU A 188 23.12 -5.78 -7.14
C LEU A 188 23.31 -6.03 -8.65
N VAL A 189 24.50 -5.74 -9.17
CA VAL A 189 24.86 -6.01 -10.57
C VAL A 189 24.83 -7.50 -10.85
N ARG A 190 25.41 -8.31 -9.94
CA ARG A 190 25.35 -9.77 -10.03
C ARG A 190 23.90 -10.26 -10.06
N LEU A 191 23.01 -9.73 -9.21
CA LEU A 191 21.59 -10.11 -9.18
C LEU A 191 20.88 -9.75 -10.49
N LEU A 192 21.11 -8.56 -11.03
CA LEU A 192 20.49 -8.11 -12.28
C LEU A 192 20.95 -8.94 -13.48
N LEU A 193 22.22 -9.36 -13.50
CA LEU A 193 22.77 -10.21 -14.57
C LEU A 193 22.47 -11.70 -14.37
N GLN A 194 22.49 -12.22 -13.14
CA GLN A 194 22.21 -13.63 -12.80
C GLN A 194 20.72 -13.98 -12.72
N GLY A 195 19.82 -13.01 -12.71
CA GLY A 195 18.41 -13.25 -13.01
C GLY A 195 18.19 -13.95 -14.36
N SER A 196 19.20 -13.95 -15.24
CA SER A 196 19.27 -14.77 -16.47
C SER A 196 19.76 -16.22 -16.27
N VAL A 197 20.50 -16.50 -15.20
CA VAL A 197 21.25 -17.77 -15.00
C VAL A 197 20.43 -18.83 -14.25
N LEU A 198 19.44 -18.44 -13.44
CA LEU A 198 18.53 -19.42 -12.82
C LEU A 198 17.66 -20.18 -13.86
N ALA A 199 17.71 -19.78 -15.14
CA ALA A 199 17.11 -20.47 -16.28
C ALA A 199 18.09 -21.34 -17.08
N SER A 200 19.40 -21.16 -16.90
CA SER A 200 20.46 -21.88 -17.63
C SER A 200 21.19 -22.90 -16.76
N GLY A 201 20.46 -23.54 -15.83
CA GLY A 201 20.83 -24.87 -15.34
C GLY A 201 20.69 -25.88 -16.47
N GLN A 202 21.80 -26.55 -16.83
CA GLN A 202 21.93 -27.45 -17.98
C GLN A 202 20.81 -28.49 -18.18
N PRO A 203 20.54 -28.88 -19.44
CA PRO A 203 19.62 -29.95 -19.80
C PRO A 203 20.24 -31.31 -19.46
N GLY A 204 19.79 -31.94 -18.37
CA GLY A 204 20.37 -33.22 -17.98
C GLY A 204 19.74 -33.89 -16.78
N ASP A 205 18.42 -33.90 -16.64
CA ASP A 205 17.71 -35.04 -16.03
C ASP A 205 16.19 -34.93 -16.22
N ARG A 206 15.70 -35.35 -17.39
CA ARG A 206 14.28 -35.67 -17.60
C ARG A 206 14.18 -36.92 -18.44
N SER A 207 14.63 -38.05 -17.88
CA SER A 207 14.19 -39.36 -18.32
C SER A 207 13.57 -40.10 -17.14
N THR A 208 12.24 -40.14 -17.13
CA THR A 208 11.38 -41.31 -16.82
C THR A 208 9.99 -40.81 -16.48
N LEU A 209 9.06 -40.92 -17.44
CA LEU A 209 7.85 -41.74 -17.33
C LEU A 209 6.97 -41.50 -18.56
N ASP A 210 7.19 -42.40 -19.50
CA ASP A 210 6.30 -42.99 -20.49
C ASP A 210 5.37 -42.11 -21.33
N ARG A 211 5.80 -42.01 -22.60
CA ARG A 211 4.96 -41.72 -23.75
C ARG A 211 5.07 -42.88 -24.73
N SER A 212 4.39 -43.98 -24.43
CA SER A 212 4.03 -45.05 -25.37
C SER A 212 2.65 -45.52 -24.94
N THR A 213 1.57 -45.29 -25.68
CA THR A 213 1.34 -45.84 -27.01
C THR A 213 0.28 -45.01 -27.74
N LEU A 214 0.63 -44.50 -28.91
CA LEU A 214 -0.34 -44.25 -29.97
C LEU A 214 -0.50 -45.56 -30.73
N ASP A 215 -1.72 -46.07 -30.82
CA ASP A 215 -2.08 -46.87 -31.99
C ASP A 215 -3.47 -46.49 -32.51
N ARG A 216 -3.54 -46.42 -33.84
CA ARG A 216 -4.61 -45.90 -34.68
C ARG A 216 -5.55 -47.02 -35.11
N SER A 217 -6.86 -46.78 -35.04
CA SER A 217 -7.92 -47.31 -35.93
C SER A 217 -9.26 -46.98 -35.26
N THR A 218 -10.34 -46.51 -35.86
CA THR A 218 -10.86 -46.55 -37.25
C THR A 218 -12.10 -45.64 -37.29
N LEU A 219 -12.51 -45.23 -38.49
CA LEU A 219 -13.70 -44.44 -38.79
C LEU A 219 -15.00 -45.01 -38.18
N ASP A 220 -15.89 -44.14 -37.69
CA ASP A 220 -17.25 -44.02 -38.23
C ASP A 220 -17.89 -42.66 -37.90
N ARG A 221 -18.92 -42.31 -38.66
CA ARG A 221 -19.50 -40.97 -38.86
C ARG A 221 -20.68 -40.69 -37.89
N PRO A 222 -21.45 -39.59 -38.04
CA PRO A 222 -21.66 -38.53 -37.04
C PRO A 222 -23.01 -38.61 -36.29
N ASP A 223 -23.09 -38.11 -35.06
CA ASP A 223 -24.26 -37.32 -34.62
C ASP A 223 -24.03 -36.57 -33.31
N ASP A 224 -24.83 -35.52 -33.13
CA ASP A 224 -25.14 -34.82 -31.88
C ASP A 224 -24.12 -33.81 -31.32
N THR A 225 -24.37 -32.57 -31.74
CA THR A 225 -24.17 -31.32 -30.99
C THR A 225 -24.09 -31.50 -29.48
N HIS A 226 -22.97 -31.14 -28.84
CA HIS A 226 -22.92 -30.50 -27.52
C HIS A 226 -21.67 -29.60 -27.47
N ASP A 227 -21.90 -28.29 -27.43
CA ASP A 227 -20.90 -27.26 -27.14
C ASP A 227 -20.15 -27.58 -25.84
N VAL A 228 -18.82 -27.75 -25.91
CA VAL A 228 -17.95 -27.78 -24.73
C VAL A 228 -17.00 -26.59 -24.78
N GLN A 229 -17.27 -25.66 -23.87
CA GLN A 229 -16.52 -24.46 -23.54
C GLN A 229 -15.04 -24.73 -23.21
N PRO A 230 -14.15 -23.75 -23.42
CA PRO A 230 -12.74 -23.86 -23.08
C PRO A 230 -12.54 -24.03 -21.57
N VAL A 231 -11.73 -25.02 -21.21
CA VAL A 231 -11.37 -25.40 -19.85
C VAL A 231 -10.78 -24.20 -19.09
N LEU A 232 -11.54 -23.75 -18.09
CA LEU A 232 -11.24 -22.67 -17.17
C LEU A 232 -9.92 -22.92 -16.42
N ALA A 233 -9.07 -21.90 -16.43
CA ALA A 233 -7.95 -21.75 -15.52
C ALA A 233 -8.38 -21.95 -14.06
N SER A 234 -7.56 -22.67 -13.29
CA SER A 234 -7.76 -22.91 -11.86
C SER A 234 -7.98 -21.58 -11.11
N PRO A 235 -8.95 -21.50 -10.16
CA PRO A 235 -9.38 -20.23 -9.60
C PRO A 235 -8.33 -19.66 -8.65
N LYS A 236 -7.95 -18.40 -8.87
CA LYS A 236 -7.24 -17.54 -7.91
C LYS A 236 -8.06 -17.49 -6.59
N PRO A 237 -7.44 -17.40 -5.40
CA PRO A 237 -8.18 -17.25 -4.15
C PRO A 237 -8.98 -15.93 -4.20
N SER A 238 -10.29 -16.04 -4.39
CA SER A 238 -11.23 -14.93 -4.47
C SER A 238 -11.46 -14.37 -3.06
N VAL A 239 -11.11 -13.10 -2.83
CA VAL A 239 -11.49 -12.39 -1.60
C VAL A 239 -12.96 -12.05 -1.70
N ALA A 240 -13.77 -12.63 -0.80
CA ALA A 240 -15.22 -12.51 -0.79
C ALA A 240 -15.68 -11.64 0.40
N ASP A 241 -15.19 -10.41 0.49
CA ASP A 241 -15.62 -9.47 1.53
C ASP A 241 -17.10 -9.05 1.38
N LEU A 242 -17.71 -8.60 2.48
CA LEU A 242 -19.13 -8.28 2.53
C LEU A 242 -19.42 -6.80 2.20
N PRO A 243 -20.49 -6.50 1.45
CA PRO A 243 -21.03 -5.16 1.31
C PRO A 243 -21.41 -4.54 2.66
N ALA A 244 -21.25 -3.22 2.79
CA ALA A 244 -21.57 -2.48 4.01
C ALA A 244 -23.02 -2.70 4.49
N SER A 245 -23.96 -2.81 3.55
CA SER A 245 -25.37 -3.08 3.84
C SER A 245 -25.57 -4.44 4.52
N LEU A 246 -24.92 -5.50 4.05
CA LEU A 246 -25.01 -6.83 4.65
C LEU A 246 -24.38 -6.85 6.05
N VAL A 247 -23.20 -6.26 6.21
CA VAL A 247 -22.55 -6.14 7.54
C VAL A 247 -23.45 -5.40 8.53
N HIS A 248 -24.08 -4.30 8.08
CA HIS A 248 -25.03 -3.56 8.90
C HIS A 248 -26.25 -4.40 9.27
N THR A 249 -26.83 -5.12 8.32
CA THR A 249 -27.98 -6.02 8.56
C THR A 249 -27.63 -7.12 9.57
N ILE A 250 -26.46 -7.75 9.44
CA ILE A 250 -25.99 -8.78 10.38
C ILE A 250 -25.83 -8.19 11.80
N LEU A 251 -25.19 -7.03 11.94
CA LEU A 251 -25.01 -6.37 13.24
C LEU A 251 -26.36 -5.91 13.86
N GLN A 252 -27.31 -5.46 13.05
CA GLN A 252 -28.66 -5.11 13.51
C GLN A 252 -29.46 -6.34 13.95
N ARG A 253 -29.37 -7.44 13.21
CA ARG A 253 -30.08 -8.68 13.53
C ARG A 253 -29.54 -9.29 14.83
N THR A 254 -28.23 -9.41 14.96
CA THR A 254 -27.58 -9.91 16.18
C THR A 254 -27.90 -9.07 17.41
N LYS A 255 -27.96 -7.74 17.27
CA LYS A 255 -28.44 -6.82 18.32
C LYS A 255 -29.86 -7.11 18.80
N LYS A 256 -30.74 -7.60 17.92
CA LYS A 256 -32.12 -7.95 18.25
C LYS A 256 -32.27 -9.36 18.84
N LEU A 257 -31.35 -10.27 18.49
CA LEU A 257 -31.36 -11.65 18.98
C LEU A 257 -30.95 -11.72 20.45
N ASP A 258 -29.70 -11.37 20.74
CA ASP A 258 -29.16 -11.41 22.10
C ASP A 258 -27.95 -10.47 22.25
N ALA A 259 -27.70 -10.01 23.47
CA ALA A 259 -26.57 -9.13 23.78
C ALA A 259 -25.22 -9.80 23.51
N GLN A 260 -25.11 -11.13 23.72
CA GLN A 260 -23.90 -11.88 23.42
C GLN A 260 -23.68 -12.01 21.91
N ASP A 261 -24.72 -12.34 21.14
CA ASP A 261 -24.61 -12.44 19.68
C ASP A 261 -24.15 -11.11 19.08
N TYR A 262 -24.66 -9.99 19.60
CA TYR A 262 -24.20 -8.68 19.19
C TYR A 262 -22.74 -8.41 19.53
N ALA A 263 -22.29 -8.81 20.72
CA ALA A 263 -20.89 -8.71 21.13
C ALA A 263 -19.97 -9.60 20.27
N LEU A 264 -20.38 -10.83 19.96
CA LEU A 264 -19.65 -11.77 19.10
C LEU A 264 -19.48 -11.20 17.69
N ALA A 265 -20.58 -10.76 17.06
CA ALA A 265 -20.55 -10.17 15.73
C ALA A 265 -19.69 -8.89 15.71
N TYR A 266 -19.79 -8.07 16.76
CA TYR A 266 -18.95 -6.87 16.90
C TYR A 266 -17.45 -7.21 17.00
N VAL A 267 -17.06 -8.27 17.70
CA VAL A 267 -15.65 -8.71 17.75
C VAL A 267 -15.17 -9.23 16.40
N LEU A 268 -15.97 -10.06 15.72
CA LEU A 268 -15.63 -10.61 14.40
C LEU A 268 -15.37 -9.50 13.37
N PHE A 269 -16.28 -8.52 13.26
CA PHE A 269 -16.13 -7.42 12.31
C PHE A 269 -15.25 -6.26 12.81
N GLY A 270 -15.15 -6.07 14.12
CA GLY A 270 -14.42 -4.95 14.72
C GLY A 270 -12.93 -5.22 14.89
N ALA A 271 -12.52 -6.48 15.07
CA ALA A 271 -11.14 -6.88 15.26
C ALA A 271 -10.66 -7.91 14.21
N GLY A 272 -11.51 -8.38 13.30
CA GLY A 272 -11.11 -9.29 12.22
C GLY A 272 -10.55 -10.63 12.72
N LEU A 273 -11.03 -11.12 13.86
CA LEU A 273 -10.56 -12.38 14.44
C LEU A 273 -11.18 -13.60 13.74
N SER A 274 -10.45 -14.71 13.69
CA SER A 274 -11.01 -15.98 13.23
C SER A 274 -11.98 -16.57 14.26
N PRO A 275 -12.87 -17.50 13.86
CA PRO A 275 -13.77 -18.17 14.79
C PRO A 275 -13.03 -18.90 15.94
N SER A 276 -11.92 -19.56 15.63
CA SER A 276 -11.05 -20.21 16.61
C SER A 276 -10.46 -19.24 17.62
N GLU A 277 -9.99 -18.08 17.15
CA GLU A 277 -9.42 -17.02 17.99
C GLU A 277 -10.48 -16.46 18.94
N VAL A 278 -11.69 -16.18 18.44
CA VAL A 278 -12.81 -15.69 19.27
C VAL A 278 -13.20 -16.70 20.35
N ALA A 279 -13.30 -17.99 20.00
CA ALA A 279 -13.57 -19.07 20.94
C ALA A 279 -12.47 -19.19 22.02
N GLY A 280 -11.22 -18.85 21.66
CA GLY A 280 -10.08 -18.88 22.56
C GLY A 280 -9.91 -17.69 23.50
N LEU A 281 -10.69 -16.62 23.34
CA LEU A 281 -10.51 -15.41 24.13
C LEU A 281 -10.88 -15.64 25.60
N ARG A 282 -10.10 -15.06 26.50
CA ARG A 282 -10.36 -14.98 27.94
C ARG A 282 -10.67 -13.54 28.32
N ARG A 283 -11.37 -13.33 29.44
CA ARG A 283 -11.64 -11.98 29.98
C ARG A 283 -10.36 -11.17 30.18
N SER A 284 -9.26 -11.81 30.59
CA SER A 284 -7.95 -11.18 30.74
C SER A 284 -7.33 -10.72 29.42
N HIS A 285 -7.75 -11.25 28.27
CA HIS A 285 -7.27 -10.82 26.96
C HIS A 285 -7.95 -9.54 26.48
N TYR A 286 -9.06 -9.14 27.11
CA TYR A 286 -9.74 -7.90 26.80
C TYR A 286 -9.16 -6.77 27.66
N VAL A 287 -8.38 -5.90 27.04
CA VAL A 287 -7.71 -4.77 27.70
C VAL A 287 -8.45 -3.50 27.34
N GLN A 288 -8.90 -2.78 28.37
CA GLN A 288 -9.53 -1.47 28.23
C GLN A 288 -8.55 -0.39 28.67
N ASP A 289 -8.28 0.54 27.77
CA ASP A 289 -7.53 1.77 28.02
C ASP A 289 -8.47 2.98 27.84
N ILE A 290 -8.09 4.15 28.37
CA ILE A 290 -8.87 5.40 28.31
C ILE A 290 -9.17 5.87 26.87
N HIS A 291 -8.36 5.44 25.89
CA HIS A 291 -8.49 5.85 24.50
C HIS A 291 -8.97 4.72 23.57
N GLN A 292 -8.84 3.46 23.96
CA GLN A 292 -9.09 2.33 23.06
C GLN A 292 -9.36 1.01 23.79
N HIS A 293 -9.92 0.06 23.05
CA HIS A 293 -10.15 -1.30 23.50
C HIS A 293 -9.30 -2.24 22.65
N LEU A 294 -8.53 -3.12 23.31
CA LEU A 294 -7.63 -4.06 22.66
C LEU A 294 -8.03 -5.50 23.02
N LEU A 295 -7.80 -6.40 22.06
CA LEU A 295 -7.91 -7.85 22.25
C LEU A 295 -6.53 -8.48 22.06
N GLN A 296 -6.07 -9.23 23.05
CA GLN A 296 -4.86 -10.02 22.98
C GLN A 296 -5.18 -11.40 22.40
N VAL A 297 -4.56 -11.73 21.27
CA VAL A 297 -4.72 -13.03 20.62
C VAL A 297 -3.48 -13.86 20.89
N ASN A 298 -3.66 -14.95 21.63
CA ASN A 298 -2.58 -15.82 22.08
C ASN A 298 -2.56 -17.16 21.32
N GLN A 299 -3.50 -17.38 20.40
CA GLN A 299 -3.52 -18.55 19.54
C GLN A 299 -2.65 -18.28 18.30
N GLY A 300 -1.57 -19.05 18.14
CA GLY A 300 -0.56 -18.79 17.11
C GLY A 300 0.41 -17.69 17.53
N THR A 301 0.58 -16.67 16.69
CA THR A 301 1.47 -15.53 16.97
C THR A 301 0.80 -14.58 17.96
N PHE A 302 1.47 -14.32 19.10
CA PHE A 302 1.02 -13.34 20.08
C PHE A 302 0.89 -11.96 19.44
N ARG A 303 -0.31 -11.38 19.49
CA ARG A 303 -0.57 -10.05 18.93
C ARG A 303 -1.69 -9.33 19.65
N GLN A 304 -1.71 -8.01 19.53
CA GLN A 304 -2.78 -7.17 20.05
C GLN A 304 -3.54 -6.54 18.89
N VAL A 305 -4.87 -6.61 18.93
CA VAL A 305 -5.73 -6.09 17.87
C VAL A 305 -6.70 -5.07 18.45
N PRO A 306 -6.77 -3.85 17.89
CA PRO A 306 -7.76 -2.88 18.32
C PRO A 306 -9.17 -3.32 17.94
N LEU A 307 -10.12 -3.06 18.83
CA LEU A 307 -11.53 -3.26 18.57
C LEU A 307 -12.11 -1.98 17.98
N ASN A 308 -12.35 -1.98 16.67
CA ASN A 308 -12.72 -0.79 15.92
C ASN A 308 -14.09 -0.22 16.33
N GLN A 309 -14.14 1.10 16.52
CA GLN A 309 -15.39 1.82 16.82
C GLN A 309 -16.27 2.02 15.58
N TRP A 310 -15.63 2.10 14.40
CA TRP A 310 -16.27 2.32 13.11
C TRP A 310 -16.06 1.09 12.24
N ILE A 311 -17.17 0.49 11.81
CA ILE A 311 -17.21 -0.70 10.97
C ILE A 311 -18.06 -0.34 9.74
N MET A 312 -17.46 -0.44 8.55
CA MET A 312 -18.11 -0.17 7.26
C MET A 312 -18.87 1.16 7.21
N GLY A 313 -18.30 2.21 7.79
CA GLY A 313 -18.85 3.58 7.78
C GLY A 313 -19.89 3.89 8.86
N GLN A 314 -20.25 2.91 9.70
CA GLN A 314 -21.18 3.08 10.83
C GLN A 314 -20.44 2.98 12.16
N ARG A 315 -20.86 3.77 13.15
CA ARG A 315 -20.25 3.77 14.50
C ARG A 315 -21.01 2.83 15.42
N TYR A 316 -20.32 1.82 15.97
CA TYR A 316 -20.89 0.81 16.87
C TYR A 316 -20.40 0.94 18.32
N GLY A 317 -19.31 1.69 18.55
CA GLY A 317 -18.75 1.90 19.89
C GLY A 317 -18.08 3.27 20.07
N SER A 318 -17.67 3.54 21.30
CA SER A 318 -16.83 4.65 21.73
C SER A 318 -15.58 4.12 22.46
N ALA A 319 -14.69 5.01 22.90
CA ALA A 319 -13.51 4.64 23.70
C ALA A 319 -13.88 4.07 25.09
N THR A 320 -15.10 4.28 25.56
CA THR A 320 -15.54 3.88 26.91
C THR A 320 -16.70 2.88 26.91
N ARG A 321 -17.35 2.68 25.77
CA ARG A 321 -18.54 1.84 25.68
C ARG A 321 -18.71 1.26 24.27
N ASN A 322 -18.78 -0.07 24.19
CA ASN A 322 -19.05 -0.80 22.96
C ASN A 322 -19.95 -2.03 23.27
N PRO A 323 -20.40 -2.80 22.26
CA PRO A 323 -21.23 -4.00 22.47
C PRO A 323 -20.60 -5.03 23.42
N LEU A 324 -19.31 -5.31 23.28
CA LEU A 324 -18.58 -6.26 24.13
C LEU A 324 -18.54 -5.79 25.59
N THR A 325 -18.17 -4.54 25.85
CA THR A 325 -18.15 -3.99 27.24
C THR A 325 -19.54 -4.02 27.86
N GLN A 326 -20.58 -3.74 27.09
CA GLN A 326 -21.97 -3.73 27.58
C GLN A 326 -22.42 -5.13 27.98
N TRP A 327 -22.14 -6.12 27.15
CA TRP A 327 -22.48 -7.51 27.45
C TRP A 327 -21.63 -8.08 28.60
N LEU A 328 -20.32 -7.80 28.66
CA LEU A 328 -19.49 -8.24 29.78
C LEU A 328 -19.96 -7.71 31.14
N LYS A 329 -20.58 -6.52 31.18
CA LYS A 329 -21.18 -5.95 32.41
C LYS A 329 -22.43 -6.69 32.88
N THR A 330 -23.14 -7.41 32.00
CA THR A 330 -24.32 -8.19 32.41
C THR A 330 -23.96 -9.58 32.93
N ARG A 331 -22.73 -10.04 32.68
CA ARG A 331 -22.24 -11.34 33.16
C ARG A 331 -21.98 -11.31 34.67
N LYS A 332 -22.55 -12.29 35.37
CA LYS A 332 -22.39 -12.51 36.84
C LYS A 332 -21.62 -13.77 37.19
N ASP A 333 -21.14 -14.50 36.20
CA ASP A 333 -20.43 -15.76 36.36
C ASP A 333 -18.91 -15.56 36.59
N THR A 334 -18.24 -16.62 37.07
CA THR A 334 -16.80 -16.65 37.37
C THR A 334 -15.95 -17.24 36.24
N GLN A 335 -16.52 -17.54 35.06
CA GLN A 335 -15.79 -18.18 33.97
C GLN A 335 -14.71 -17.24 33.40
N SER A 336 -13.53 -17.79 33.15
CA SER A 336 -12.42 -17.05 32.54
C SER A 336 -12.63 -16.80 31.05
N ALA A 337 -13.40 -17.65 30.36
CA ALA A 337 -13.69 -17.52 28.94
C ALA A 337 -14.46 -16.23 28.64
N LEU A 338 -14.06 -15.53 27.56
CA LEU A 338 -14.67 -14.28 27.16
C LEU A 338 -16.09 -14.50 26.66
N PHE A 339 -16.35 -15.59 25.92
CA PHE A 339 -17.66 -15.98 25.40
C PHE A 339 -18.08 -17.36 25.91
N LEU A 340 -19.37 -17.53 26.20
CA LEU A 340 -19.93 -18.77 26.74
C LEU A 340 -20.99 -19.36 25.79
N ASN A 341 -21.21 -20.67 25.85
CA ASN A 341 -22.38 -21.28 25.22
C ASN A 341 -23.61 -21.21 26.14
N GLU A 342 -24.73 -21.76 25.67
CA GLU A 342 -25.99 -21.75 26.43
C GLU A 342 -25.92 -22.54 27.74
N ALA A 343 -25.02 -23.52 27.82
CA ALA A 343 -24.75 -24.27 29.05
C ALA A 343 -23.80 -23.54 30.02
N GLY A 344 -23.35 -22.32 29.70
CA GLY A 344 -22.43 -21.53 30.53
C GLY A 344 -20.96 -21.99 30.48
N SER A 345 -20.60 -22.87 29.54
CA SER A 345 -19.22 -23.31 29.29
C SER A 345 -18.56 -22.44 28.20
N PRO A 346 -17.23 -22.45 28.02
CA PRO A 346 -16.57 -21.71 26.93
C PRO A 346 -17.16 -22.08 25.57
N ILE A 347 -17.49 -21.07 24.75
CA ILE A 347 -18.01 -21.31 23.40
C ILE A 347 -16.95 -21.98 22.51
N SER A 348 -17.36 -22.94 21.71
CA SER A 348 -16.53 -23.60 20.70
C SER A 348 -16.62 -22.90 19.34
N GLU A 349 -15.65 -23.17 18.46
CA GLU A 349 -15.70 -22.70 17.07
C GLU A 349 -16.95 -23.21 16.33
N VAL A 350 -17.36 -24.46 16.59
CA VAL A 350 -18.55 -25.07 15.95
C VAL A 350 -19.82 -24.32 16.35
N GLU A 351 -20.00 -24.03 17.64
CA GLU A 351 -21.15 -23.26 18.13
C GLU A 351 -21.16 -21.83 17.57
N LEU A 352 -19.99 -21.20 17.41
CA LEU A 352 -19.89 -19.88 16.80
C LEU A 352 -20.30 -19.90 15.31
N ARG A 353 -19.94 -20.96 14.57
CA ARG A 353 -20.37 -21.16 13.18
C ARG A 353 -21.87 -21.42 13.07
N LEU A 354 -22.45 -22.17 14.00
CA LEU A 354 -23.91 -22.38 14.06
C LEU A 354 -24.65 -21.07 14.33
N ARG A 355 -24.16 -20.26 15.27
CA ARG A 355 -24.71 -18.91 15.51
C ARG A 355 -24.62 -18.04 14.26
N TRP A 356 -23.48 -18.06 13.57
CA TRP A 356 -23.33 -17.31 12.31
C TRP A 356 -24.40 -17.69 11.29
N GLN A 357 -24.70 -18.98 11.10
CA GLN A 357 -25.75 -19.44 10.17
C GLN A 357 -27.12 -18.82 10.51
N ILE A 358 -27.47 -18.71 11.78
CA ILE A 358 -28.69 -18.05 12.24
C ILE A 358 -28.65 -16.55 11.92
N TRP A 359 -27.50 -15.89 12.12
CA TRP A 359 -27.37 -14.46 11.83
C TRP A 359 -27.55 -14.14 10.34
N VAL A 360 -27.11 -15.04 9.46
CA VAL A 360 -27.17 -14.87 8.01
C VAL A 360 -28.33 -15.60 7.35
N GLU A 361 -29.27 -16.14 8.12
CA GLU A 361 -30.46 -16.81 7.59
C GLU A 361 -31.20 -15.89 6.59
N ASP A 362 -31.53 -16.41 5.42
CA ASP A 362 -32.11 -15.71 4.26
C ASP A 362 -31.26 -14.57 3.66
N LEU A 363 -30.02 -14.38 4.10
CA LEU A 363 -29.09 -13.44 3.51
C LEU A 363 -28.19 -14.16 2.51
N THR A 364 -28.06 -13.58 1.32
CA THR A 364 -27.12 -14.05 0.30
C THR A 364 -26.27 -12.89 -0.18
N THR A 365 -25.09 -13.24 -0.70
CA THR A 365 -24.28 -12.27 -1.44
C THR A 365 -25.01 -11.82 -2.71
N PRO A 366 -24.65 -10.68 -3.33
CA PRO A 366 -25.24 -10.26 -4.61
C PRO A 366 -25.11 -11.29 -5.73
N SER A 367 -24.16 -12.22 -5.62
CA SER A 367 -23.95 -13.36 -6.53
C SER A 367 -24.73 -14.63 -6.14
N GLY A 368 -25.60 -14.57 -5.13
CA GLY A 368 -26.44 -15.68 -4.68
C GLY A 368 -25.73 -16.72 -3.80
N GLN A 369 -24.48 -16.48 -3.38
CA GLN A 369 -23.73 -17.41 -2.53
C GLN A 369 -24.05 -17.21 -1.04
N SER A 370 -23.98 -18.31 -0.28
CA SER A 370 -24.15 -18.34 1.18
C SER A 370 -22.98 -17.66 1.89
N LEU A 371 -23.31 -16.91 2.95
CA LEU A 371 -22.36 -16.11 3.71
C LEU A 371 -21.55 -16.97 4.68
N GLN A 372 -20.23 -16.88 4.61
CA GLN A 372 -19.28 -17.59 5.46
C GLN A 372 -18.71 -16.67 6.55
N ILE A 373 -18.49 -17.21 7.74
CA ILE A 373 -17.99 -16.44 8.90
C ILE A 373 -16.59 -15.84 8.63
N GLU A 374 -15.78 -16.51 7.82
CA GLU A 374 -14.46 -16.04 7.39
C GLU A 374 -14.54 -14.67 6.68
N GLN A 375 -15.67 -14.38 6.03
CA GLN A 375 -15.86 -13.12 5.32
C GLN A 375 -15.86 -11.93 6.29
N ALA A 376 -16.13 -12.11 7.59
CA ALA A 376 -15.99 -11.04 8.58
C ALA A 376 -14.55 -10.53 8.67
N ARG A 377 -13.59 -11.46 8.81
CA ARG A 377 -12.15 -11.15 8.79
C ARG A 377 -11.70 -10.60 7.44
N GLN A 378 -12.20 -11.16 6.34
CA GLN A 378 -11.89 -10.65 5.00
C GLN A 378 -12.34 -9.20 4.82
N THR A 379 -13.57 -8.90 5.26
CA THR A 379 -14.15 -7.55 5.26
C THR A 379 -13.31 -6.59 6.10
N TRP A 380 -12.92 -7.01 7.31
CA TRP A 380 -12.08 -6.20 8.18
C TRP A 380 -10.72 -5.90 7.54
N CYS A 381 -10.05 -6.89 6.92
CA CYS A 381 -8.78 -6.68 6.22
C CYS A 381 -8.92 -5.65 5.08
N VAL A 382 -9.95 -5.78 4.23
CA VAL A 382 -10.21 -4.83 3.14
C VAL A 382 -10.50 -3.42 3.69
N GLU A 383 -11.29 -3.32 4.77
CA GLU A 383 -11.61 -2.03 5.40
C GLU A 383 -10.35 -1.35 5.98
N MET A 384 -9.45 -2.10 6.63
CA MET A 384 -8.21 -1.55 7.18
C MET A 384 -7.30 -1.01 6.08
N LEU A 385 -7.16 -1.74 4.98
CA LEU A 385 -6.40 -1.27 3.81
C LEU A 385 -7.01 0.00 3.20
N LEU A 386 -8.34 0.06 3.09
CA LEU A 386 -9.05 1.27 2.63
C LEU A 386 -8.85 2.48 3.57
N LYS A 387 -8.68 2.23 4.87
CA LYS A 387 -8.36 3.27 5.87
C LYS A 387 -6.88 3.66 5.90
N GLY A 388 -6.06 3.10 5.01
CA GLY A 388 -4.64 3.44 4.88
C GLY A 388 -3.69 2.61 5.74
N MET A 389 -4.14 1.48 6.31
CA MET A 389 -3.25 0.55 7.02
C MET A 389 -2.20 -0.01 6.04
N SER A 390 -0.93 -0.03 6.45
CA SER A 390 0.13 -0.67 5.68
C SER A 390 0.02 -2.19 5.72
N LEU A 391 0.62 -2.89 4.75
CA LEU A 391 0.62 -4.36 4.74
C LEU A 391 1.35 -4.95 5.94
N ASP A 392 2.47 -4.36 6.34
CA ASP A 392 3.22 -4.82 7.49
C ASP A 392 2.43 -4.61 8.79
N GLY A 393 1.77 -3.45 8.92
CA GLY A 393 0.86 -3.18 10.04
C GLY A 393 -0.29 -4.19 10.09
N LEU A 394 -0.93 -4.46 8.95
CA LEU A 394 -2.02 -5.43 8.86
C LEU A 394 -1.55 -6.88 9.09
N SER A 395 -0.32 -7.21 8.67
CA SER A 395 0.34 -8.50 8.93
C SER A 395 0.49 -8.72 10.43
N ILE A 396 0.97 -7.70 11.17
CA ILE A 396 1.10 -7.74 12.64
C ILE A 396 -0.27 -7.92 13.30
N LEU A 397 -1.30 -7.18 12.88
CA LEU A 397 -2.62 -7.21 13.52
C LEU A 397 -3.43 -8.46 13.17
N SER A 398 -3.36 -8.93 11.93
CA SER A 398 -4.07 -10.14 11.51
C SER A 398 -3.32 -11.42 11.91
N GLY A 399 -2.00 -11.39 11.98
CA GLY A 399 -1.17 -12.59 12.12
C GLY A 399 -1.03 -13.38 10.80
N TRP A 400 -1.39 -12.79 9.66
CA TRP A 400 -1.15 -13.35 8.33
C TRP A 400 0.12 -12.79 7.71
N THR A 401 0.79 -13.58 6.87
CA THR A 401 1.94 -13.10 6.12
C THR A 401 1.53 -12.08 5.06
N VAL A 402 2.47 -11.23 4.65
CA VAL A 402 2.24 -10.25 3.57
C VAL A 402 1.76 -10.95 2.28
N THR A 403 2.27 -12.14 1.97
CA THR A 403 1.84 -12.95 0.83
C THR A 403 0.38 -13.37 0.91
N GLN A 404 -0.11 -13.75 2.10
CA GLN A 404 -1.52 -14.07 2.33
C GLN A 404 -2.44 -12.84 2.21
N LEU A 405 -1.90 -11.65 2.48
CA LEU A 405 -2.63 -10.37 2.40
C LEU A 405 -2.68 -9.77 0.99
N GLN A 406 -1.85 -10.22 0.05
CA GLN A 406 -1.80 -9.69 -1.32
C GLN A 406 -3.17 -9.60 -2.03
N PRO A 407 -4.03 -10.64 -2.01
CA PRO A 407 -5.34 -10.58 -2.65
C PRO A 407 -6.25 -9.46 -2.11
N TYR A 408 -6.09 -9.06 -0.85
CA TYR A 408 -6.89 -8.03 -0.20
C TYR A 408 -6.52 -6.62 -0.65
N ILE A 409 -5.28 -6.40 -1.07
CA ILE A 409 -4.82 -5.11 -1.65
C ILE A 409 -5.57 -4.84 -2.94
N GLN A 410 -5.57 -5.83 -3.83
CA GLN A 410 -6.23 -5.71 -5.12
C GLN A 410 -7.72 -5.42 -4.92
N ARG A 411 -8.36 -6.14 -3.99
CA ARG A 411 -9.75 -5.91 -3.64
C ARG A 411 -10.02 -4.52 -3.03
N ALA A 412 -9.15 -4.04 -2.16
CA ALA A 412 -9.25 -2.70 -1.60
C ALA A 412 -9.08 -1.61 -2.67
N ARG A 413 -8.15 -1.79 -3.61
CA ARG A 413 -7.95 -0.89 -4.76
C ARG A 413 -9.17 -0.84 -5.66
N GLU A 414 -9.77 -1.99 -5.98
CA GLU A 414 -11.02 -2.07 -6.74
C GLU A 414 -12.14 -1.28 -6.07
N LYS A 415 -12.32 -1.47 -4.75
CA LYS A 415 -13.32 -0.70 -3.98
C LYS A 415 -13.04 0.80 -3.97
N ALA A 416 -11.78 1.20 -3.79
CA ALA A 416 -11.40 2.61 -3.81
C ALA A 416 -11.68 3.25 -5.19
N ALA A 417 -11.36 2.55 -6.28
CA ALA A 417 -11.66 2.98 -7.64
C ALA A 417 -13.18 3.11 -7.88
N LEU A 418 -13.99 2.15 -7.42
CA LEU A 418 -15.45 2.24 -7.49
C LEU A 418 -16.00 3.41 -6.69
N GLN A 419 -15.50 3.65 -5.48
CA GLN A 419 -15.90 4.80 -4.66
C GLN A 419 -15.55 6.13 -5.35
N GLN A 420 -14.37 6.21 -5.97
CA GLN A 420 -13.95 7.38 -6.74
C GLN A 420 -14.85 7.60 -7.97
N ALA A 421 -15.18 6.54 -8.71
CA ALA A 421 -16.09 6.63 -9.86
C ALA A 421 -17.49 7.12 -9.45
N VAL A 422 -18.03 6.60 -8.34
CA VAL A 422 -19.32 7.05 -7.79
C VAL A 422 -19.26 8.51 -7.34
N GLN A 423 -18.14 8.97 -6.76
CA GLN A 423 -17.98 10.37 -6.39
C GLN A 423 -17.94 11.32 -7.60
N LEU A 424 -17.39 10.88 -8.73
CA LEU A 424 -17.35 11.66 -9.97
C LEU A 424 -18.74 11.81 -10.61
N ASP A 425 -19.61 10.80 -10.47
CA ASP A 425 -20.98 10.82 -10.98
C ASP A 425 -21.92 11.69 -10.12
N GLN A 426 -21.56 11.92 -8.85
CA GLN A 426 -22.33 12.79 -7.97
C GLN A 426 -22.14 14.26 -8.36
N LYS A 427 -23.26 14.92 -8.73
CA LYS A 427 -23.29 16.36 -9.01
C LYS A 427 -22.66 17.14 -7.84
N PRO A 428 -21.72 18.07 -8.08
CA PRO A 428 -21.07 18.80 -7.00
C PRO A 428 -22.11 19.51 -6.15
N LYS A 429 -22.15 19.20 -4.85
CA LYS A 429 -22.98 19.93 -3.90
C LYS A 429 -22.56 21.40 -3.96
N ALA A 430 -23.45 22.25 -4.47
CA ALA A 430 -23.26 23.70 -4.47
C ALA A 430 -22.92 24.12 -3.03
N LYS A 431 -21.74 24.71 -2.84
CA LYS A 431 -21.40 25.39 -1.60
C LYS A 431 -22.48 26.45 -1.38
N LEU A 432 -23.29 26.28 -0.34
CA LEU A 432 -24.13 27.35 0.19
C LEU A 432 -23.19 28.52 0.52
N VAL A 433 -23.23 29.55 -0.32
CA VAL A 433 -22.65 30.86 -0.03
C VAL A 433 -23.43 31.41 1.17
N PRO A 434 -22.78 31.79 2.28
CA PRO A 434 -23.47 32.52 3.33
C PRO A 434 -23.86 33.89 2.75
N SER A 435 -25.15 34.16 2.74
CA SER A 435 -25.73 35.47 2.44
C SER A 435 -25.13 36.52 3.39
N ALA A 436 -24.19 37.31 2.88
CA ALA A 436 -23.80 38.57 3.50
C ALA A 436 -24.87 39.61 3.17
N GLY A 437 -25.45 40.22 4.19
CA GLY A 437 -26.30 41.39 4.05
C GLY A 437 -27.50 41.39 4.97
N GLN A 438 -27.32 41.83 6.21
CA GLN A 438 -28.29 42.70 6.88
C GLN A 438 -27.56 43.52 7.95
N ASP A 439 -27.61 44.83 7.75
CA ASP A 439 -26.95 45.91 8.49
C ASP A 439 -27.29 45.94 9.98
N PRO A 440 -26.33 46.33 10.86
CA PRO A 440 -26.62 46.80 12.20
C PRO A 440 -26.69 48.34 12.18
N ASP A 441 -27.87 48.91 11.97
CA ASP A 441 -28.24 50.26 12.45
C ASP A 441 -29.65 50.60 11.96
N SER A 442 -30.65 50.42 12.84
CA SER A 442 -31.95 51.12 12.80
C SER A 442 -32.74 50.83 14.08
N PHE A 443 -32.63 51.79 15.02
CA PHE A 443 -33.48 52.09 16.18
C PHE A 443 -33.50 51.15 17.40
#